data_AF-A0A935C8G6-F1
#
_entry.id   AF-A0A935C8G6-F1
#
_cell.length_a   1.000
_cell.length_b   1.000
_cell.length_c   1.000
_cell.angle_alpha   90.00
_cell.angle_beta   90.00
_cell.angle_gamma   90.00
#
_symmetry.space_group_name_H-M   'P 1'
#
loop_
_entity.id
_entity.type
_entity.pdbx_description
1 polymer ?
#
loop_
_entity_poly.entity_id
_entity_poly.type
_entity_poly.pdbx_seq_one_letter_code
_entity_poly.pdbx_strand_id
1 'polypeptide(L)'
;MKNKLLGLLGVDKLIDTIQRLIEVRVSMIRNEIKDKIKEGIEKAIPLILLFVSISVFVLFASFTLAFYLSSLFDSLVYGFGCVSLIYLMLSLLFFLLKKSEKIKNKIRSEIDKRN
;
A
#
# COMPACT_ATOMS: atom_id res chain seq x y z
N MET A 1 34.81 -31.00 -44.81
CA MET A 1 33.57 -30.48 -45.43
C MET A 1 32.29 -30.70 -44.60
N LYS A 2 32.17 -31.76 -43.77
CA LYS A 2 30.94 -32.07 -43.02
C LYS A 2 30.44 -30.96 -42.06
N ASN A 3 31.33 -30.21 -41.40
CA ASN A 3 30.93 -29.10 -40.52
C ASN A 3 30.31 -27.90 -41.27
N LYS A 4 30.64 -27.70 -42.54
CA LYS A 4 30.12 -26.59 -43.35
C LYS A 4 28.70 -26.86 -43.89
N LEU A 5 28.32 -28.14 -43.94
CA LEU A 5 26.96 -28.59 -44.30
C LEU A 5 26.02 -28.58 -43.09
N LEU A 6 26.53 -28.87 -41.89
CA LEU A 6 25.77 -28.78 -40.64
C LEU A 6 25.35 -27.34 -40.29
N GLY A 7 26.23 -26.36 -40.56
CA GLY A 7 25.87 -24.93 -40.48
C GLY A 7 24.94 -24.45 -41.60
N LEU A 8 24.74 -25.23 -42.66
CA LEU A 8 23.84 -24.88 -43.77
C LEU A 8 22.46 -25.59 -43.65
N LEU A 9 22.38 -26.67 -42.86
CA LEU A 9 21.17 -27.49 -42.63
C LEU A 9 20.24 -26.94 -41.54
N GLY A 10 20.46 -25.71 -41.08
CA GLY A 10 19.51 -25.01 -40.21
C GLY A 10 19.78 -25.16 -38.72
N VAL A 11 20.94 -25.69 -38.29
CA VAL A 11 21.37 -25.63 -36.88
C VAL A 11 21.43 -24.16 -36.42
N ASP A 12 21.94 -23.26 -37.25
CA ASP A 12 21.90 -21.81 -37.00
C ASP A 12 20.46 -21.28 -36.86
N LYS A 13 19.51 -21.79 -37.67
CA LYS A 13 18.09 -21.42 -37.57
C LYS A 13 17.43 -21.94 -36.28
N LEU A 14 17.79 -23.15 -35.83
CA LEU A 14 17.32 -23.69 -34.55
C LEU A 14 17.87 -22.88 -33.38
N ILE A 15 19.15 -22.51 -33.43
CA ILE A 15 19.80 -21.67 -32.42
C ILE A 15 19.13 -20.29 -32.37
N ASP A 16 18.91 -19.65 -33.52
CA ASP A 16 18.19 -18.37 -33.61
C ASP A 16 16.76 -18.47 -33.05
N THR A 17 16.06 -19.57 -33.32
CA THR A 17 14.71 -19.79 -32.80
C THR A 17 14.71 -19.93 -31.28
N ILE A 18 15.64 -20.70 -30.72
CA ILE A 18 15.79 -20.87 -29.27
C ILE A 18 16.17 -19.54 -28.62
N GLN A 19 17.10 -18.79 -29.21
CA GLN A 19 17.49 -17.47 -28.71
C GLN A 19 16.29 -16.51 -28.71
N ARG A 20 15.51 -16.49 -29.79
CA ARG A 20 14.28 -15.68 -29.86
C ARG A 20 13.25 -16.10 -28.81
N LEU A 21 13.10 -17.39 -28.53
CA LEU A 21 12.23 -17.89 -27.46
C LEU A 21 12.71 -17.44 -26.08
N ILE A 22 14.01 -17.52 -25.81
CA ILE A 22 14.59 -17.05 -24.54
C ILE A 22 14.40 -15.54 -24.40
N GLU A 23 14.66 -14.77 -25.45
CA GLU A 23 14.46 -13.31 -25.46
C GLU A 23 13.00 -12.93 -25.23
N VAL A 24 12.06 -13.65 -25.84
CA VAL A 24 10.63 -13.44 -25.59
C VAL A 24 10.26 -13.81 -24.14
N ARG A 25 10.79 -14.90 -23.58
CA ARG A 25 10.55 -15.26 -22.17
C ARG A 25 11.10 -14.22 -21.20
N VAL A 26 12.32 -13.74 -21.43
CA VAL A 26 12.95 -12.69 -20.61
C VAL A 26 12.19 -11.38 -20.72
N SER A 27 11.76 -10.99 -21.92
CA SER A 27 10.97 -9.77 -22.12
C SER A 27 9.58 -9.86 -21.48
N MET A 28 8.91 -11.02 -21.55
CA MET A 28 7.66 -11.27 -20.84
C MET A 28 7.83 -11.10 -19.33
N ILE A 29 8.84 -11.74 -18.72
CA ILE A 29 9.10 -11.61 -17.28
C ILE A 29 9.40 -10.16 -16.90
N ARG A 30 10.23 -9.47 -17.69
CA ARG A 30 10.55 -8.05 -17.46
C ARG A 30 9.31 -7.17 -17.52
N ASN A 31 8.40 -7.44 -18.45
CA ASN A 31 7.16 -6.69 -18.59
C ASN A 31 6.18 -7.00 -17.46
N GLU A 32 6.00 -8.27 -17.09
CA GLU A 32 5.17 -8.66 -15.94
C GLU A 32 5.62 -8.00 -14.64
N ILE A 33 6.94 -7.91 -14.40
CA ILE A 33 7.49 -7.22 -13.22
C ILE A 33 7.13 -5.72 -13.28
N LYS A 34 7.30 -5.08 -14.44
CA LYS A 34 6.95 -3.66 -14.62
C LYS A 34 5.46 -3.43 -14.40
N ASP A 35 4.61 -4.30 -14.93
CA ASP A 35 3.16 -4.16 -14.83
C ASP A 35 2.67 -4.39 -13.40
N LYS A 36 3.22 -5.39 -12.68
CA LYS A 36 2.94 -5.58 -11.25
C LYS A 36 3.36 -4.38 -10.40
N ILE A 37 4.53 -3.79 -10.69
CA ILE A 37 5.00 -2.59 -10.00
C ILE A 37 4.06 -1.41 -10.29
N LYS A 38 3.69 -1.20 -11.55
CA LYS A 38 2.76 -0.14 -11.95
C LYS A 38 1.41 -0.30 -11.27
N GLU A 39 0.83 -1.50 -11.31
CA GLU A 39 -0.47 -1.78 -10.68
C GLU A 39 -0.42 -1.55 -9.16
N GLY A 40 0.69 -1.94 -8.51
CA GLY A 40 0.91 -1.67 -7.09
C GLY A 40 0.98 -0.16 -6.78
N ILE A 41 1.72 0.59 -7.60
CA ILE A 41 1.87 2.04 -7.45
C ILE A 41 0.56 2.77 -7.74
N GLU A 42 -0.16 2.39 -8.81
CA GLU A 42 -1.45 2.96 -9.19
C GLU A 42 -2.51 2.82 -8.09
N LYS A 43 -2.49 1.71 -7.35
CA LYS A 43 -3.37 1.49 -6.20
C LYS A 43 -2.87 2.21 -4.94
N ALA A 44 -1.56 2.31 -4.74
CA ALA A 44 -0.97 2.91 -3.54
C ALA A 44 -1.04 4.45 -3.54
N ILE A 45 -0.79 5.11 -4.67
CA ILE A 45 -0.80 6.58 -4.79
C ILE A 45 -2.10 7.20 -4.27
N PRO A 46 -3.29 6.84 -4.79
CA PRO A 46 -4.54 7.46 -4.33
C PRO A 46 -4.84 7.11 -2.87
N LEU A 47 -4.46 5.91 -2.42
CA LEU A 47 -4.67 5.48 -1.03
C LEU A 47 -3.82 6.32 -0.05
N ILE A 48 -2.53 6.52 -0.36
CA ILE A 48 -1.63 7.35 0.44
C ILE A 48 -2.11 8.80 0.43
N LEU A 49 -2.51 9.32 -0.74
CA LEU A 49 -2.99 10.69 -0.87
C LEU A 49 -4.25 10.92 -0.02
N LEU A 50 -5.20 9.99 -0.06
CA LEU A 50 -6.40 10.03 0.77
C LEU A 50 -6.05 9.97 2.26
N PHE A 51 -5.15 9.06 2.65
CA PHE A 51 -4.74 8.90 4.04
C PHE A 51 -4.07 10.17 4.57
N VAL A 52 -3.16 10.77 3.80
CA VAL A 52 -2.51 12.04 4.16
C VAL A 52 -3.54 13.17 4.26
N SER A 53 -4.45 13.28 3.29
CA SER A 53 -5.49 14.32 3.30
C SER A 53 -6.38 14.23 4.56
N ILE A 54 -6.85 13.02 4.90
CA ILE A 54 -7.63 12.78 6.11
C ILE A 54 -6.81 13.09 7.36
N SER A 55 -5.54 12.65 7.40
CA SER A 55 -4.69 12.88 8.57
C SER A 55 -4.43 14.37 8.80
N VAL A 56 -4.22 15.15 7.73
CA VAL A 56 -4.05 16.61 7.81
C VAL A 56 -5.35 17.27 8.26
N PHE A 57 -6.49 16.85 7.70
CA PHE A 57 -7.80 17.36 8.11
C PHE A 57 -8.05 17.15 9.61
N VAL A 58 -7.79 15.95 10.13
CA VAL A 58 -7.95 15.62 11.56
C VAL A 58 -7.01 16.45 12.44
N LEU A 59 -5.76 16.67 12.00
CA LEU A 59 -4.81 17.53 12.71
C LEU A 59 -5.32 18.97 12.81
N PHE A 60 -5.75 19.55 11.70
CA PHE A 60 -6.28 20.91 11.69
C PHE A 60 -7.57 21.02 12.50
N ALA A 61 -8.49 20.05 12.38
CA ALA A 61 -9.70 20.01 13.20
C ALA A 61 -9.36 19.98 14.70
N SER A 62 -8.35 19.20 15.09
CA SER A 62 -7.87 19.13 16.48
C SER A 62 -7.27 20.44 16.95
N PHE A 63 -6.48 21.13 16.11
CA PHE A 63 -5.98 22.46 16.42
C PHE A 63 -7.10 23.49 16.53
N THR A 64 -8.06 23.50 15.61
CA THR A 64 -9.22 24.39 15.69
C THR A 64 -10.00 24.17 16.99
N LEU A 65 -10.23 22.92 17.39
CA LEU A 65 -10.90 22.61 18.67
C LEU A 65 -10.09 23.08 19.87
N ALA A 66 -8.77 22.84 19.86
CA ALA A 66 -7.87 23.28 20.95
C ALA A 66 -7.88 24.79 21.10
N PHE A 67 -7.77 25.53 19.99
CA PHE A 67 -7.79 26.99 19.99
C PHE A 67 -9.17 27.55 20.38
N TYR A 68 -10.26 26.93 19.90
CA TYR A 68 -11.62 27.34 20.25
C TYR A 68 -11.88 27.19 21.76
N LEU A 69 -11.51 26.05 22.36
CA LEU A 69 -11.62 25.87 23.80
C LEU A 69 -10.63 26.78 24.56
N SER A 70 -9.40 26.93 24.06
CA SER A 70 -8.41 27.82 24.67
C SER A 70 -8.92 29.26 24.75
N SER A 71 -9.68 29.72 23.75
CA SER A 71 -10.27 31.07 23.73
C SER A 71 -11.43 31.23 24.70
N LEU A 72 -12.14 30.15 25.05
CA LEU A 72 -13.23 30.17 26.04
C LEU A 72 -12.71 30.15 27.48
N PHE A 73 -11.57 29.47 27.71
CA PHE A 73 -10.94 29.36 29.03
C PHE A 73 -9.83 30.39 29.28
N ASP A 74 -9.57 31.29 28.33
CA ASP A 74 -8.53 32.35 28.36
C ASP A 74 -7.11 31.84 28.67
N SER A 75 -6.85 30.56 28.41
CA SER A 75 -5.58 29.90 28.72
C SER A 75 -5.33 28.67 27.85
N LEU A 76 -4.16 28.68 27.19
CA LEU A 76 -3.67 27.64 26.27
C LEU A 76 -3.59 26.26 26.92
N VAL A 77 -3.29 26.20 28.22
CA VAL A 77 -3.14 24.94 28.96
C VAL A 77 -4.46 24.18 29.03
N TYR A 78 -5.58 24.88 29.19
CA TYR A 78 -6.91 24.25 29.27
C TYR A 78 -7.44 23.82 27.90
N GLY A 79 -7.15 24.59 26.84
CA GLY A 79 -7.52 24.23 25.47
C GLY A 79 -6.87 22.93 24.99
N PHE A 80 -5.54 22.83 25.16
CA PHE A 80 -4.82 21.59 24.86
C PHE A 80 -5.13 20.46 25.85
N GLY A 81 -5.37 20.79 27.12
CA GLY A 81 -5.80 19.82 28.14
C GLY A 81 -7.11 19.12 27.78
N CYS A 82 -8.09 19.85 27.24
CA CYS A 82 -9.36 19.27 26.85
C CYS A 82 -9.26 18.41 25.58
N VAL A 83 -8.46 18.83 24.59
CA VAL A 83 -8.18 18.01 23.40
C VAL A 83 -7.41 16.74 23.76
N SER A 84 -6.48 16.81 24.71
CA SER A 84 -5.81 15.64 25.30
C SER A 84 -6.82 14.67 25.93
N LEU A 85 -7.81 15.20 26.67
CA LEU A 85 -8.87 14.40 27.28
C LEU A 85 -9.77 13.72 26.24
N ILE A 86 -10.12 14.43 25.15
CA ILE A 86 -10.85 13.86 24.01
C ILE A 86 -10.04 12.75 23.35
N TYR A 87 -8.74 12.96 23.10
CA TYR A 87 -7.85 11.94 22.54
C TYR A 87 -7.69 10.74 23.47
N LEU A 88 -7.62 10.97 24.78
CA LEU A 88 -7.56 9.91 25.79
C LEU A 88 -8.86 9.10 25.78
N MET A 89 -10.02 9.76 25.68
CA MET A 89 -11.32 9.11 25.57
C MET A 89 -11.46 8.31 24.26
N LEU A 90 -10.97 8.85 23.13
CA LEU A 90 -10.90 8.16 21.85
C LEU A 90 -9.97 6.93 21.91
N SER A 91 -8.81 7.08 22.55
CA SER A 91 -7.84 6.00 22.75
C SER A 91 -8.42 4.88 23.62
N LEU A 92 -9.16 5.24 24.67
CA LEU A 92 -9.87 4.28 25.52
C LEU A 92 -10.95 3.54 24.72
N LEU A 93 -11.71 4.25 23.87
CA LEU A 93 -12.69 3.66 22.97
C LEU A 93 -12.04 2.70 21.96
N PHE A 94 -10.90 3.09 21.38
CA PHE A 94 -10.11 2.24 20.49
C PHE A 94 -9.55 1.02 21.23
N PHE A 95 -9.13 1.16 22.48
CA PHE A 95 -8.64 0.06 23.31
C PHE A 95 -9.76 -0.95 23.62
N LEU A 96 -10.97 -0.47 23.92
CA LEU A 96 -12.16 -1.29 24.09
C LEU A 96 -12.56 -2.02 22.79
N LEU A 97 -12.52 -1.31 21.65
CA LEU A 97 -12.76 -1.89 20.32
C LEU A 97 -11.69 -2.91 19.91
N LYS A 98 -10.42 -2.65 20.22
CA LYS A 98 -9.30 -3.56 19.97
C LYS A 98 -9.36 -4.81 20.86
N LYS A 99 -9.89 -4.68 22.08
CA LYS A 99 -10.16 -5.81 22.99
C LYS A 99 -11.37 -6.63 22.55
N SER A 100 -12.25 -6.08 21.72
CA SER A 100 -13.25 -6.87 21.00
C SER A 100 -12.56 -7.67 19.90
N GLU A 101 -12.21 -8.91 20.21
CA GLU A 101 -11.81 -10.01 19.32
C GLU A 101 -12.67 -10.16 18.03
N LYS A 102 -13.75 -9.38 17.87
CA LYS A 102 -14.61 -9.33 16.68
C LYS A 102 -13.91 -8.81 15.42
N ILE A 103 -12.94 -7.89 15.52
CA ILE A 103 -12.24 -7.35 14.33
C ILE A 103 -11.15 -8.33 13.86
N LYS A 104 -10.45 -8.97 14.81
CA LYS A 104 -9.39 -9.94 14.52
C LYS A 104 -9.94 -11.21 13.86
N ASN A 105 -11.11 -11.68 14.30
CA ASN A 105 -11.75 -12.87 13.75
C ASN A 105 -12.42 -12.62 12.38
N LYS A 106 -12.94 -11.41 12.12
CA LYS A 106 -13.56 -11.08 10.82
C LYS A 106 -12.54 -10.89 9.70
N ILE A 107 -11.34 -10.37 10.00
CA ILE A 107 -10.26 -10.25 9.02
C ILE A 107 -9.64 -11.64 8.74
N ARG A 108 -9.52 -12.49 9.76
CA ARG A 108 -8.98 -13.85 9.60
C ARG A 108 -9.90 -14.77 8.80
N SER A 109 -11.22 -14.62 8.94
CA SER A 109 -12.20 -15.44 8.20
C SER A 109 -12.31 -15.10 6.71
N GLU A 110 -11.96 -13.88 6.30
CA GLU A 110 -11.99 -13.47 4.88
C GLU A 110 -10.70 -13.85 4.14
N ILE A 111 -9.58 -13.95 4.84
CA ILE A 111 -8.29 -14.38 4.26
C ILE A 111 -8.27 -15.90 4.05
N ASP A 112 -8.87 -16.66 4.96
CA ASP A 112 -8.92 -18.13 4.90
C ASP A 112 -9.92 -18.66 3.85
N LYS A 113 -10.93 -17.87 3.48
CA LYS A 113 -11.90 -18.22 2.42
C LYS A 113 -11.37 -18.02 0.99
N ARG A 114 -10.17 -17.45 0.82
CA ARG A 114 -9.59 -17.09 -0.48
C ARG A 114 -8.40 -17.97 -0.89
N ASN A 115 -8.00 -18.92 -0.05
CA ASN A 115 -7.12 -20.06 -0.37
C ASN A 115 -7.96 -21.32 -0.59
#